data_AF-A0A165LWK9-F1
#
_entry.id   AF-A0A165LWK9-F1
#
_cell.length_a   1.000
_cell.length_b   1.000
_cell.length_c   1.000
_cell.angle_alpha   90.00
_cell.angle_beta   90.00
_cell.angle_gamma   90.00
#
_symmetry.space_group_name_H-M   'P 1'
#
loop_
_entity.id
_entity.type
_entity.pdbx_description
1 polymer ?
#
loop_
_entity_poly.entity_id
_entity_poly.type
_entity_poly.pdbx_seq_one_letter_code
_entity_poly.pdbx_strand_id
1 'polypeptide(L)'
;PRRAHVLVCIDANFQQKRRKSKYPDPPLVFNGSRFVDPQDVDAMEEEVEAKRDRPARTRKRDTTTTQLSDEILDECHESFTAAQEKVTKASKNYYADTGLMALLCRHDRVLFLVNMTTPGE
;
A
#
# COMPACT_ATOMS: atom_id res chain seq x y z
N PRO A 1 -14.73 10.43 -24.68
CA PRO A 1 -14.34 9.22 -23.91
C PRO A 1 -12.83 9.23 -23.58
N ARG A 2 -12.45 9.43 -22.32
CA ARG A 2 -11.06 9.32 -21.90
C ARG A 2 -10.68 7.83 -21.85
N ARG A 3 -9.91 7.38 -22.84
CA ARG A 3 -9.38 6.01 -22.89
C ARG A 3 -8.22 5.94 -21.90
N ALA A 4 -8.27 4.98 -20.97
CA ALA A 4 -7.12 4.74 -20.09
C ALA A 4 -5.94 4.26 -20.94
N HIS A 5 -4.79 4.91 -20.81
CA HIS A 5 -3.58 4.53 -21.55
C HIS A 5 -2.90 3.30 -20.93
N VAL A 6 -3.04 3.11 -19.62
CA VAL A 6 -2.43 2.01 -18.85
C VAL A 6 -3.41 1.56 -17.77
N LEU A 7 -3.52 0.25 -17.55
CA LEU A 7 -4.26 -0.37 -16.46
C LEU A 7 -3.29 -1.21 -15.63
N VAL A 8 -3.21 -0.89 -14.34
CA VAL A 8 -2.38 -1.58 -13.35
C VAL A 8 -3.20 -1.89 -12.10
N CYS A 9 -2.83 -2.96 -11.41
CA CYS A 9 -3.44 -3.40 -10.16
C CYS A 9 -2.39 -3.30 -9.05
N ILE A 10 -2.81 -2.89 -7.86
CA ILE A 10 -1.98 -2.96 -6.66
C ILE A 10 -2.50 -4.14 -5.83
N ASP A 11 -1.60 -5.03 -5.42
CA ASP A 11 -1.91 -6.14 -4.53
C ASP A 11 -0.95 -6.15 -3.35
N ALA A 12 -1.51 -6.04 -2.13
CA ALA A 12 -0.78 -6.07 -0.87
C ALA A 12 -1.10 -7.34 -0.05
N ASN A 13 -1.69 -8.38 -0.66
CA ASN A 13 -2.08 -9.62 0.01
C ASN A 13 -0.95 -10.65 0.10
N PHE A 14 0.28 -10.27 -0.25
CA PHE A 14 1.45 -11.13 -0.17
C PHE A 14 1.85 -11.38 1.28
N GLN A 15 1.78 -12.65 1.70
CA GLN A 15 2.04 -13.07 3.08
C GLN A 15 3.52 -13.35 3.39
N GLN A 16 4.42 -13.12 2.43
CA GLN A 16 5.86 -13.26 2.63
C GLN A 16 6.33 -12.27 3.70
N LYS A 17 7.03 -12.77 4.71
CA LYS A 17 7.57 -11.99 5.82
C LYS A 17 9.03 -12.30 6.02
N ARG A 18 9.84 -11.30 6.36
CA ARG A 18 11.24 -11.49 6.70
C ARG A 18 11.44 -11.33 8.20
N ARG A 19 11.95 -12.36 8.86
CA ARG A 19 12.28 -12.30 10.29
C ARG A 19 13.47 -11.37 10.52
N LYS A 20 13.48 -10.69 11.67
CA LYS A 20 14.68 -10.01 12.16
C LYS A 20 15.74 -11.07 12.49
N SER A 21 16.89 -10.99 11.84
CA SER A 21 18.07 -11.77 12.16
C SER A 21 19.02 -10.95 13.04
N LYS A 22 19.86 -11.64 13.83
CA LYS A 22 20.92 -10.98 14.63
C LYS A 22 21.97 -10.31 13.74
N TYR A 23 22.21 -10.88 12.55
CA TYR A 23 23.15 -10.39 11.56
C TYR A 23 22.45 -10.36 10.20
N PRO A 24 22.57 -9.25 9.44
CA PRO A 24 22.06 -9.20 8.08
C PRO A 24 22.94 -10.07 7.16
N ASP A 25 22.29 -10.74 6.21
CA ASP A 25 23.03 -11.38 5.12
C ASP A 25 23.68 -10.30 4.24
N PRO A 26 24.82 -10.59 3.59
CA PRO A 26 25.38 -9.70 2.59
C PRO A 26 24.34 -9.35 1.51
N PRO A 27 24.34 -8.11 0.98
CA PRO A 27 23.37 -7.69 -0.01
C PRO A 27 23.49 -8.55 -1.28
N LEU A 28 22.38 -9.16 -1.68
CA LEU A 28 22.26 -9.86 -2.96
C LEU A 28 21.80 -8.86 -4.02
N VAL A 29 22.73 -8.43 -4.87
CA VAL A 29 22.42 -7.54 -5.99
C VAL A 29 22.01 -8.38 -7.19
N PHE A 30 20.74 -8.27 -7.58
CA PHE A 30 20.21 -8.87 -8.79
C PHE A 30 19.83 -7.78 -9.79
N ASN A 31 20.52 -7.71 -10.92
CA ASN A 31 20.32 -6.66 -11.93
C ASN A 31 18.90 -6.64 -12.54
N GLY A 32 18.13 -7.73 -12.40
CA GLY A 32 16.73 -7.81 -12.85
C GLY A 32 15.70 -7.59 -11.74
N SER A 33 16.11 -7.04 -10.59
CA SER A 33 15.21 -6.83 -9.46
C SER A 33 14.03 -5.94 -9.87
N ARG A 34 12.84 -6.31 -9.39
CA ARG A 34 11.63 -5.49 -9.48
C ARG A 34 11.35 -4.73 -8.19
N PHE A 35 12.19 -4.91 -7.18
CA PHE A 35 12.08 -4.16 -5.93
C PHE A 35 12.42 -2.69 -6.19
N VAL A 36 11.55 -1.82 -5.73
CA VAL A 36 11.81 -0.38 -5.69
C VAL A 36 12.91 -0.11 -4.66
N ASP A 37 13.77 0.87 -4.93
CA ASP A 37 14.80 1.27 -3.97
C ASP A 37 14.14 1.82 -2.70
N PRO A 38 14.61 1.43 -1.49
CA PRO A 38 14.06 1.96 -0.25
C PRO A 38 14.03 3.49 -0.18
N GLN A 39 15.02 4.19 -0.73
CA GLN A 39 15.05 5.66 -0.73
C GLN A 39 13.92 6.26 -1.57
N ASP A 40 13.61 5.62 -2.71
CA ASP A 40 12.49 6.04 -3.54
C ASP A 40 11.15 5.80 -2.83
N VAL A 41 11.03 4.70 -2.08
CA VAL A 41 9.84 4.41 -1.27
C VAL A 41 9.65 5.46 -0.17
N ASP A 42 10.71 5.79 0.57
CA ASP A 42 10.67 6.81 1.63
C ASP A 42 10.25 8.18 1.04
N ALA A 43 10.81 8.57 -0.10
CA ALA A 43 10.44 9.81 -0.78
C ALA A 43 8.97 9.82 -1.26
N MET A 44 8.46 8.68 -1.74
CA MET A 44 7.05 8.53 -2.12
C MET A 44 6.13 8.64 -0.89
N GLU A 45 6.51 8.07 0.25
CA GLU A 45 5.77 8.18 1.51
C GLU A 45 5.68 9.64 1.96
N GLU A 46 6.80 10.36 1.99
CA GLU A 46 6.84 11.80 2.31
C GLU A 46 5.96 12.63 1.37
N GLU A 47 5.97 12.34 0.07
CA GLU A 47 5.13 13.04 -0.92
C GLU A 47 3.63 12.80 -0.68
N VAL A 48 3.25 11.56 -0.33
CA VAL A 48 1.86 11.20 -0.03
C VAL A 48 1.38 11.91 1.23
N GLU A 49 2.17 11.90 2.30
CA GLU A 49 1.83 12.56 3.56
C GLU A 49 1.70 14.09 3.38
N ALA A 50 2.64 14.72 2.68
CA ALA A 50 2.56 16.15 2.36
C ALA A 50 1.32 16.54 1.52
N LYS A 51 0.76 15.59 0.74
CA LYS A 51 -0.49 15.79 -0.01
C LYS A 51 -1.73 15.54 0.84
N ARG A 52 -1.66 14.64 1.83
CA ARG A 52 -2.75 14.37 2.79
C ARG A 52 -3.00 15.55 3.71
N ASP A 53 -1.96 16.27 4.11
CA ASP A 53 -2.06 17.48 4.95
C ASP A 53 -2.72 18.68 4.24
N ARG A 54 -2.97 18.59 2.93
CA ARG A 54 -3.63 19.69 2.21
C ARG A 54 -5.12 19.73 2.56
N PRO A 55 -5.68 20.92 2.86
CA PRO A 55 -7.10 21.05 3.12
C PRO A 55 -7.89 20.49 1.94
N ALA A 56 -8.85 19.62 2.24
CA ALA A 56 -9.65 18.94 1.23
C ALA A 56 -10.21 19.96 0.24
N ARG A 57 -9.86 19.80 -1.05
CA ARG A 57 -10.46 20.62 -2.11
C ARG A 57 -11.97 20.46 -2.00
N THR A 58 -12.69 21.57 -1.83
CA THR A 58 -14.15 21.62 -1.91
C THR A 58 -14.55 21.07 -3.28
N ARG A 59 -14.93 19.79 -3.35
CA ARG A 59 -15.46 19.21 -4.57
C ARG A 59 -16.76 19.96 -4.85
N LYS A 60 -16.89 20.60 -6.03
CA LYS A 60 -18.21 21.02 -6.51
C LYS A 60 -19.04 19.74 -6.61
N ARG A 61 -19.99 19.59 -5.67
CA ARG A 61 -20.93 18.47 -5.62
C ARG A 61 -21.68 18.41 -6.94
N ASP A 62 -21.33 17.44 -7.78
CA ASP A 62 -22.17 17.05 -8.90
C ASP A 62 -23.33 16.23 -8.30
N THR A 63 -24.54 16.75 -8.41
CA THR A 63 -25.76 16.24 -7.76
C THR A 63 -26.31 14.96 -8.39
N THR A 64 -25.51 14.25 -9.18
CA THR A 64 -25.95 13.14 -10.05
C THR A 64 -25.48 11.76 -9.61
N THR A 65 -24.62 11.65 -8.59
CA THR A 65 -24.24 10.36 -7.99
C THR A 65 -24.81 10.24 -6.58
N THR A 66 -25.55 9.16 -6.36
CA THR A 66 -26.17 8.71 -5.10
C THR A 66 -25.28 9.05 -3.89
N GLN A 67 -25.74 10.00 -3.07
CA GLN A 67 -25.06 10.34 -1.83
C GLN A 67 -25.30 9.19 -0.85
N LEU A 68 -24.22 8.50 -0.46
CA LEU A 68 -24.24 7.67 0.74
C LEU A 68 -24.25 8.62 1.94
N SER A 69 -25.05 8.32 2.97
CA SER A 69 -25.00 9.08 4.22
C SER A 69 -23.64 8.89 4.88
N ASP A 70 -23.22 9.91 5.65
CA ASP A 70 -21.97 9.81 6.42
C ASP A 70 -22.02 8.61 7.36
N GLU A 71 -23.19 8.26 7.91
CA GLU A 71 -23.41 7.03 8.68
C GLU A 71 -23.07 5.74 7.92
N ILE A 72 -23.41 5.64 6.63
CA ILE A 72 -23.07 4.47 5.81
C ILE A 72 -21.57 4.46 5.46
N LEU A 73 -20.96 5.63 5.30
CA LEU A 73 -19.52 5.75 5.10
C LEU A 73 -18.76 5.35 6.36
N ASP A 74 -19.24 5.78 7.53
CA ASP A 74 -18.68 5.45 8.84
C ASP A 74 -18.86 3.95 9.14
N GLU A 75 -20.05 3.38 8.91
CA GLU A 75 -20.29 1.94 9.04
C GLU A 75 -19.41 1.15 8.05
N CYS A 76 -19.22 1.64 6.82
CA CYS A 76 -18.32 1.02 5.84
C CYS A 76 -16.86 1.08 6.29
N HIS A 77 -16.43 2.18 6.91
CA HIS A 77 -15.09 2.34 7.47
C HIS A 77 -14.88 1.43 8.69
N GLU A 78 -15.88 1.32 9.57
CA GLU A 78 -15.83 0.44 10.75
C GLU A 78 -15.90 -1.05 10.38
N SER A 79 -16.64 -1.40 9.33
CA SER A 79 -16.76 -2.77 8.82
C SER A 79 -15.58 -3.22 7.96
N PHE A 80 -14.62 -2.32 7.69
CA PHE A 80 -13.37 -2.61 6.97
C PHE A 80 -12.44 -3.50 7.82
N THR A 81 -12.83 -4.77 7.95
CA THR A 81 -12.19 -5.84 8.75
C THR A 81 -10.77 -6.19 8.24
N ALA A 82 -10.37 -5.66 7.08
CA ALA A 82 -9.02 -5.79 6.56
C ALA A 82 -7.96 -5.08 7.43
N ALA A 83 -8.38 -4.03 8.17
CA ALA A 83 -7.59 -3.12 9.01
C ALA A 83 -7.71 -3.42 10.52
N GLN A 84 -7.95 -4.69 10.91
CA GLN A 84 -7.97 -5.07 12.33
C GLN A 84 -6.54 -4.97 12.91
N GLU A 85 -6.14 -3.79 13.37
CA GLU A 85 -4.87 -3.50 14.07
C GLU A 85 -4.63 -4.46 15.25
N LYS A 86 -5.73 -4.96 15.85
CA LYS A 86 -5.73 -5.93 16.97
C LYS A 86 -5.31 -7.35 16.59
N VAL A 87 -5.43 -7.76 15.33
CA VAL A 87 -4.79 -9.00 14.88
C VAL A 87 -3.44 -8.58 14.36
N THR A 88 -2.44 -8.56 15.24
CA THR A 88 -1.07 -8.12 14.92
C THR A 88 -0.54 -8.97 13.75
N LYS A 89 -0.78 -8.54 12.51
CA LYS A 89 -0.30 -9.17 11.28
C LYS A 89 1.21 -8.93 11.26
N ALA A 90 1.94 -9.81 11.95
CA ALA A 90 3.35 -9.67 12.34
C ALA A 90 3.61 -8.54 13.34
N SER A 91 4.00 -8.90 14.57
CA SER A 91 4.61 -7.90 15.45
C SER A 91 5.94 -7.45 14.85
N LYS A 92 6.18 -6.13 14.80
CA LYS A 92 7.47 -5.53 14.43
C LYS A 92 8.62 -6.05 15.31
N ASN A 93 8.34 -6.71 16.44
CA ASN A 93 9.36 -7.30 17.30
C ASN A 93 10.09 -8.47 16.61
N TYR A 94 9.41 -9.23 15.75
CA TYR A 94 9.96 -10.44 15.15
C TYR A 94 10.27 -10.30 13.65
N TYR A 95 9.63 -9.36 12.96
CA TYR A 95 9.74 -9.23 11.51
C TYR A 95 10.31 -7.87 11.13
N ALA A 96 11.27 -7.89 10.20
CA ALA A 96 11.82 -6.69 9.57
C ALA A 96 10.88 -6.21 8.45
N ASP A 97 10.32 -7.15 7.69
CA ASP A 97 9.30 -6.89 6.68
C ASP A 97 8.03 -7.68 7.06
N THR A 98 6.90 -6.98 7.14
CA THR A 98 5.59 -7.47 7.56
C THR A 98 4.77 -8.03 6.40
N GLY A 99 5.16 -7.74 5.16
CA GLY A 99 4.52 -8.23 3.94
C GLY A 99 5.21 -7.71 2.68
N LEU A 100 4.64 -8.03 1.52
CA LEU A 100 5.01 -7.42 0.24
C LEU A 100 3.79 -6.74 -0.39
N MET A 101 4.06 -5.71 -1.20
CA MET A 101 3.08 -5.13 -2.09
C MET A 101 3.64 -5.17 -3.51
N ALA A 102 2.79 -5.52 -4.49
CA ALA A 102 3.16 -5.54 -5.90
C ALA A 102 2.28 -4.61 -6.71
N LEU A 103 2.90 -3.93 -7.67
CA LEU A 103 2.20 -3.33 -8.80
C LEU A 103 2.21 -4.32 -9.97
N LEU A 104 1.03 -4.71 -10.43
CA LEU A 104 0.83 -5.71 -11.45
C LEU A 104 0.25 -5.07 -12.72
N CYS A 105 0.65 -5.57 -13.88
CA CYS A 105 -0.06 -5.25 -15.12
C CYS A 105 -1.35 -6.08 -15.24
N ARG A 106 -2.20 -5.75 -16.22
CA ARG A 106 -3.43 -6.50 -16.55
C ARG A 106 -3.27 -8.00 -16.85
N HIS A 107 -2.03 -8.46 -17.09
CA HIS A 107 -1.72 -9.87 -17.37
C HIS A 107 -1.12 -10.57 -16.14
N ASP A 108 -1.32 -10.00 -14.95
CA ASP A 108 -0.82 -10.55 -13.69
C ASP A 108 0.72 -10.69 -13.63
N ARG A 109 1.42 -9.81 -14.36
CA ARG A 109 2.89 -9.73 -14.30
C ARG A 109 3.31 -8.59 -13.39
N VAL A 110 4.23 -8.91 -12.48
CA VAL A 110 4.87 -7.95 -11.58
C VAL A 110 5.64 -6.90 -12.39
N LEU A 111 5.26 -5.65 -12.18
CA LEU A 111 5.99 -4.48 -12.66
C LEU A 111 6.96 -3.99 -11.58
N PHE A 112 6.47 -3.87 -10.34
CA PHE A 112 7.26 -3.44 -9.18
C PHE A 112 6.85 -4.17 -7.91
N LEU A 113 7.79 -4.31 -6.97
CA LEU A 113 7.59 -4.87 -5.63
C LEU A 113 8.12 -3.89 -4.58
N VAL A 114 7.47 -3.87 -3.43
CA VAL A 114 7.88 -3.08 -2.26
C VAL A 114 7.77 -3.93 -1.02
N ASN A 115 8.78 -3.85 -0.14
CA ASN A 115 8.71 -4.44 1.20
C ASN A 115 7.85 -3.55 2.08
N MET A 116 6.84 -4.13 2.74
CA MET A 116 6.09 -3.44 3.77
C MET A 116 6.83 -3.60 5.10
N THR A 117 7.16 -2.50 5.75
CA THR A 117 7.89 -2.46 7.03
C THR A 117 7.00 -1.99 8.19
N THR A 118 5.85 -1.42 7.84
CA THR A 118 4.72 -1.14 8.73
C THR A 118 3.69 -2.28 8.61
N PRO A 119 3.09 -2.76 9.70
CA PRO A 119 1.82 -3.47 9.61
C PRO A 119 0.90 -2.61 8.75
N GLY A 120 0.32 -3.19 7.67
CA GLY A 120 -0.59 -2.44 6.79
C GLY A 120 -1.75 -1.86 7.59
N GLU A 121 -2.21 -0.66 7.16
CA GLU A 121 -3.18 0.27 7.80
C GLU A 121 -3.71 -0.13 9.18
#